data_AF-A0A7S1S9W3-F1
#
_entry.id   AF-A0A7S1S9W3-F1
#
_cell.length_a   1.000
_cell.length_b   1.000
_cell.length_c   1.000
_cell.angle_alpha   90.00
_cell.angle_beta   90.00
_cell.angle_gamma   90.00
#
_symmetry.space_group_name_H-M   'P 1'
#
loop_
_entity.id
_entity.type
_entity.pdbx_description
1 polymer ?
#
loop_
_entity_poly.entity_id
_entity_poly.type
_entity_poly.pdbx_seq_one_letter_code
_entity_poly.pdbx_strand_id
1 'polypeptide(L)'
;MAQGSEHPEGGCGGMSAAAPPHCGDEYLGETSRETLLESREARTSGWTHYCCHAVRLLLLSSHGVCILAVSSSLDRLDQASWWLIFLPVWLGDALCVLLIVAAWFASCPYIRLCVMERQPRVGNHPSILTEVLPEIFFAVLGFLFLVLAFTGEYFLCAYLDSEQRGEPRSLPAAATLLGLVALLAACHGALFTHSSPLYLLGGGSLFLTVVLFALTRQASPGARAAAVVPAALAAAGLAAAALLRLKGFLHVLNREERVLRLLE
;
A
#
# COMPACT_ATOMS: atom_id res chain seq x y z
N MET A 1 -48.61 25.21 -0.86
CA MET A 1 -48.98 26.59 -1.24
C MET A 1 -49.94 27.11 -0.19
N ALA A 2 -49.44 27.94 0.72
CA ALA A 2 -50.25 28.72 1.64
C ALA A 2 -49.55 30.07 1.80
N GLN A 3 -50.17 31.10 1.24
CA GLN A 3 -49.83 32.50 1.43
C GLN A 3 -50.43 32.97 2.76
N GLY A 4 -49.62 33.59 3.60
CA GLY A 4 -50.05 34.35 4.78
C GLY A 4 -49.39 35.72 4.73
N SER A 5 -50.22 36.76 4.68
CA SER A 5 -49.85 38.15 4.43
C SER A 5 -49.57 38.96 5.71
N GLU A 6 -48.78 40.02 5.52
CA GLU A 6 -48.90 41.40 6.05
C GLU A 6 -49.02 41.62 7.58
N HIS A 7 -47.99 42.17 8.25
CA HIS A 7 -47.69 43.60 8.54
C HIS A 7 -48.03 43.97 10.01
N PRO A 8 -47.63 45.13 10.59
CA PRO A 8 -46.38 45.91 10.54
C PRO A 8 -45.95 46.37 11.98
N GLU A 9 -45.23 47.50 12.08
CA GLU A 9 -44.84 48.29 13.28
C GLU A 9 -43.53 47.86 13.95
N GLY A 10 -42.52 48.72 14.11
CA GLY A 10 -42.56 50.16 14.29
C GLY A 10 -41.84 50.47 15.61
N GLY A 11 -40.51 50.53 15.58
CA GLY A 11 -39.71 50.75 16.77
C GLY A 11 -38.41 51.50 16.45
N CYS A 12 -38.50 52.82 16.34
CA CYS A 12 -37.34 53.71 16.40
C CYS A 12 -36.80 53.73 17.83
N GLY A 13 -35.94 52.78 18.16
CA GLY A 13 -35.14 52.76 19.39
C GLY A 13 -33.91 53.65 19.23
N GLY A 14 -33.75 54.60 20.14
CA GLY A 14 -32.76 55.67 20.08
C GLY A 14 -31.31 55.19 19.96
N MET A 15 -30.56 55.92 19.12
CA MET A 15 -29.11 55.85 19.01
C MET A 15 -28.48 56.46 20.28
N SER A 16 -28.17 55.60 21.25
CA SER A 16 -27.21 55.94 22.30
C SER A 16 -25.81 55.63 21.77
N ALA A 17 -25.00 56.67 21.57
CA ALA A 17 -23.62 56.58 21.16
C ALA A 17 -22.76 55.97 22.28
N ALA A 18 -22.76 54.64 22.37
CA ALA A 18 -21.79 53.90 23.14
C ALA A 18 -20.49 53.85 22.34
N ALA A 19 -19.39 54.28 22.96
CA ALA A 19 -18.05 54.20 22.42
C ALA A 19 -17.74 52.75 21.96
N PRO A 20 -17.12 52.56 20.78
CA PRO A 20 -16.80 51.23 20.28
C PRO A 20 -15.86 50.55 21.28
N PRO A 21 -16.20 49.36 21.81
CA PRO A 21 -15.23 48.58 22.57
C PRO A 21 -14.05 48.29 21.63
N HIS A 22 -12.83 48.50 22.14
CA HIS A 22 -11.58 48.08 21.51
C HIS A 22 -11.64 46.56 21.28
N CYS A 23 -12.19 46.17 20.14
CA CYS A 23 -12.38 44.80 19.67
C CYS A 23 -11.37 44.59 18.53
N GLY A 24 -10.07 44.69 18.86
CA GLY A 24 -8.99 44.75 17.86
C GLY A 24 -8.00 43.60 17.90
N ASP A 25 -7.82 42.94 19.05
CA ASP A 25 -6.64 42.08 19.26
C ASP A 25 -6.94 40.57 19.33
N GLU A 26 -8.20 40.14 19.43
CA GLU A 26 -8.52 38.70 19.43
C GLU A 26 -8.55 38.07 18.02
N TYR A 27 -8.81 38.86 16.97
CA TYR A 27 -8.93 38.34 15.60
C TYR A 27 -7.59 37.95 14.92
N LEU A 28 -6.46 38.51 15.38
CA LEU A 28 -5.13 38.18 14.84
C LEU A 28 -4.56 36.87 15.40
N GLY A 29 -5.07 36.39 16.54
CA GLY A 29 -4.60 35.16 17.18
C GLY A 29 -5.16 33.89 16.52
N GLU A 30 -6.39 33.93 16.00
CA GLU A 30 -7.05 32.77 15.37
C GLU A 30 -6.46 32.47 13.99
N THR A 31 -6.27 33.49 13.15
CA THR A 31 -5.73 33.32 11.79
C THR A 31 -4.31 32.76 11.76
N SER A 32 -3.47 33.13 12.73
CA SER A 32 -2.10 32.62 12.82
C SER A 32 -2.03 31.17 13.34
N ARG A 33 -3.04 30.73 14.11
CA ARG A 33 -3.18 29.33 14.56
C ARG A 33 -3.68 28.43 13.46
N GLU A 34 -4.67 28.89 12.68
CA GLU A 34 -5.22 28.14 11.54
C GLU A 34 -4.16 27.85 10.48
N THR A 35 -3.33 28.85 10.14
CA THR A 35 -2.25 28.67 9.14
C THR A 35 -1.14 27.71 9.59
N LEU A 36 -0.80 27.68 10.89
CA LEU A 36 0.19 26.73 11.42
C LEU A 36 -0.34 25.30 11.49
N LEU A 37 -1.65 25.13 11.71
CA LEU A 37 -2.32 23.83 11.71
C LEU A 37 -2.36 23.24 10.30
N GLU A 38 -2.82 24.01 9.30
CA GLU A 38 -2.85 23.58 7.90
C GLU A 38 -1.47 23.11 7.39
N SER A 39 -0.40 23.85 7.73
CA SER A 39 0.98 23.50 7.33
C SER A 39 1.44 22.16 7.91
N ARG A 40 1.13 21.90 9.18
CA ARG A 40 1.57 20.68 9.88
C ARG A 40 0.79 19.46 9.40
N GLU A 41 -0.49 19.63 9.11
CA GLU A 41 -1.41 18.56 8.70
C GLU A 41 -1.16 18.10 7.27
N ALA A 42 -0.97 19.04 6.34
CA ALA A 42 -0.56 18.74 4.96
C ALA A 42 0.74 17.92 4.92
N ARG A 43 1.66 18.20 5.85
CA ARG A 43 2.91 17.44 5.96
C ARG A 43 2.65 16.00 6.42
N THR A 44 1.80 15.80 7.43
CA THR A 44 1.55 14.45 7.98
C THR A 44 0.82 13.51 7.02
N SER A 45 -0.17 13.99 6.26
CA SER A 45 -0.88 13.11 5.31
C SER A 45 0.02 12.68 4.14
N GLY A 46 0.88 13.59 3.66
CA GLY A 46 1.87 13.26 2.64
C GLY A 46 2.83 12.16 3.09
N TRP A 47 3.29 12.18 4.35
CA TRP A 47 4.18 11.16 4.90
C TRP A 47 3.58 9.75 4.85
N THR A 48 2.32 9.58 5.25
CA THR A 48 1.64 8.28 5.17
C THR A 48 1.63 7.75 3.73
N HIS A 49 1.32 8.62 2.76
CA HIS A 49 1.30 8.25 1.35
C HIS A 49 2.69 7.83 0.84
N TYR A 50 3.74 8.59 1.17
CA TYR A 50 5.11 8.25 0.79
C TYR A 50 5.58 6.94 1.45
N CYS A 51 5.26 6.71 2.72
CA CYS A 51 5.58 5.45 3.40
C CYS A 51 4.89 4.27 2.72
N CYS A 52 3.61 4.38 2.37
CA CYS A 52 2.88 3.32 1.66
C CYS A 52 3.50 3.00 0.28
N HIS A 53 3.92 4.01 -0.47
CA HIS A 53 4.64 3.78 -1.73
C HIS A 53 6.02 3.16 -1.51
N ALA A 54 6.76 3.63 -0.50
CA ALA A 54 8.06 3.09 -0.14
C ALA A 54 7.97 1.61 0.23
N VAL A 55 6.96 1.20 1.01
CA VAL A 55 6.68 -0.23 1.33
C VAL A 55 6.51 -1.05 0.05
N ARG A 56 5.72 -0.58 -0.91
CA ARG A 56 5.49 -1.30 -2.18
C ARG A 56 6.77 -1.46 -2.99
N LEU A 57 7.56 -0.39 -3.09
CA LEU A 57 8.83 -0.41 -3.82
C LEU A 57 9.87 -1.31 -3.13
N LEU A 58 9.93 -1.26 -1.81
CA LEU A 58 10.85 -2.05 -1.00
C LEU A 58 10.51 -3.55 -1.07
N LEU A 59 9.22 -3.89 -0.97
CA LEU A 59 8.76 -5.26 -1.13
C LEU A 59 9.12 -5.79 -2.54
N LEU A 60 8.80 -5.03 -3.59
CA LEU A 60 9.09 -5.42 -4.97
C LEU A 60 10.60 -5.57 -5.23
N SER A 61 11.41 -4.63 -4.73
CA SER A 61 12.86 -4.64 -4.95
C SER A 61 13.55 -5.77 -4.18
N SER A 62 13.20 -5.99 -2.90
CA SER A 62 13.75 -7.09 -2.09
C SER A 62 13.46 -8.47 -2.69
N HIS A 63 12.21 -8.71 -3.09
CA HIS A 63 11.80 -9.95 -3.74
C HIS A 63 12.45 -10.09 -5.13
N GLY A 64 12.56 -9.00 -5.89
CA GLY A 64 13.28 -8.97 -7.17
C GLY A 64 14.76 -9.36 -7.02
N VAL A 65 15.44 -8.82 -6.01
CA VAL A 65 16.83 -9.18 -5.69
C VAL A 65 16.94 -10.66 -5.30
N CYS A 66 15.99 -11.21 -4.55
CA CYS A 66 15.96 -12.64 -4.23
C CYS A 66 15.81 -13.50 -5.48
N ILE A 67 14.92 -13.15 -6.41
CA ILE A 67 14.78 -13.86 -7.69
C ILE A 67 16.10 -13.85 -8.46
N LEU A 68 16.79 -12.70 -8.50
CA LEU A 68 18.10 -12.61 -9.14
C LEU A 68 19.16 -13.47 -8.43
N ALA A 69 19.17 -13.47 -7.10
CA ALA A 69 20.09 -14.27 -6.29
C ALA A 69 19.86 -15.79 -6.47
N VAL A 70 18.61 -16.24 -6.50
CA VAL A 70 18.25 -17.64 -6.82
C VAL A 70 18.71 -17.96 -8.24
N SER A 71 18.41 -17.10 -9.20
CA SER A 71 18.75 -17.29 -10.62
C SER A 71 20.26 -17.39 -10.84
N SER A 72 21.05 -16.53 -10.19
CA SER A 72 22.52 -16.58 -10.27
C SER A 72 23.13 -17.77 -9.54
N SER A 73 22.40 -18.37 -8.60
CA SER A 73 22.85 -19.52 -7.82
C SER A 73 22.44 -20.86 -8.41
N LEU A 74 21.68 -20.88 -9.53
CA LEU A 74 21.17 -22.11 -10.15
C LEU A 74 22.28 -23.13 -10.47
N ASP A 75 23.45 -22.65 -10.90
CA ASP A 75 24.59 -23.51 -11.26
C ASP A 75 25.31 -24.13 -10.05
N ARG A 76 25.07 -23.61 -8.84
CA ARG A 76 25.77 -24.02 -7.59
C ARG A 76 24.80 -24.14 -6.40
N LEU A 77 23.57 -24.59 -6.66
CA LEU A 77 22.53 -24.72 -5.63
C LEU A 77 22.92 -25.67 -4.50
N ASP A 78 23.74 -26.68 -4.81
CA ASP A 78 24.28 -27.65 -3.85
C ASP A 78 25.19 -27.02 -2.78
N GLN A 79 25.82 -25.89 -3.10
CA GLN A 79 26.74 -25.17 -2.21
C GLN A 79 26.13 -23.88 -1.64
N ALA A 80 25.03 -23.41 -2.19
CA ALA A 80 24.41 -22.18 -1.76
C ALA A 80 23.68 -22.35 -0.42
N SER A 81 23.76 -21.33 0.43
CA SER A 81 22.97 -21.26 1.66
C SER A 81 21.63 -20.60 1.38
N TRP A 82 20.53 -21.33 1.50
CA TRP A 82 19.18 -20.78 1.34
C TRP A 82 18.91 -19.59 2.27
N TRP A 83 19.46 -19.63 3.49
CA TRP A 83 19.37 -18.53 4.45
C TRP A 83 19.99 -17.23 3.93
N LEU A 84 21.10 -17.31 3.20
CA LEU A 84 21.73 -16.13 2.57
C LEU A 84 20.96 -15.66 1.34
N ILE A 85 20.38 -16.58 0.56
CA ILE A 85 19.58 -16.26 -0.63
C ILE A 85 18.30 -15.50 -0.21
N PHE A 86 17.64 -15.91 0.87
CA PHE A 86 16.40 -15.28 1.37
C PHE A 86 16.64 -14.02 2.20
N LEU A 87 17.87 -13.75 2.64
CA LEU A 87 18.21 -12.60 3.48
C LEU A 87 17.70 -11.24 2.93
N PRO A 88 17.80 -10.92 1.62
CA PRO A 88 17.27 -9.68 1.08
C PRO A 88 15.76 -9.53 1.27
N VAL A 89 15.00 -10.64 1.17
CA VAL A 89 13.54 -10.63 1.34
C VAL A 89 13.19 -10.34 2.79
N TRP A 90 13.80 -11.04 3.74
CA TRP A 90 13.55 -10.80 5.16
C TRP A 90 13.93 -9.40 5.63
N LEU A 91 15.02 -8.86 5.10
CA LEU A 91 15.39 -7.47 5.38
C LEU A 91 14.35 -6.50 4.79
N GLY A 92 13.89 -6.76 3.57
CA GLY A 92 12.80 -6.03 2.92
C GLY A 92 11.50 -6.07 3.73
N ASP A 93 11.09 -7.25 4.18
CA ASP A 93 9.88 -7.44 4.99
C ASP A 93 9.98 -6.73 6.34
N ALA A 94 11.12 -6.85 7.04
CA ALA A 94 11.34 -6.17 8.30
C ALA A 94 11.25 -4.64 8.14
N LEU A 95 11.88 -4.10 7.10
CA LEU A 95 11.80 -2.68 6.77
C LEU A 95 10.37 -2.26 6.35
N CYS A 96 9.63 -3.11 5.64
CA CYS A 96 8.22 -2.88 5.32
C CYS A 96 7.36 -2.78 6.59
N VAL A 97 7.56 -3.67 7.58
CA VAL A 97 6.88 -3.59 8.88
C VAL A 97 7.18 -2.26 9.56
N LEU A 98 8.45 -1.84 9.62
CA LEU A 98 8.86 -0.59 10.24
C LEU A 98 8.20 0.62 9.56
N LEU A 99 8.12 0.63 8.23
CA LEU A 99 7.47 1.70 7.47
C LEU A 99 5.95 1.73 7.68
N ILE A 100 5.29 0.57 7.78
CA ILE A 100 3.85 0.48 8.10
C ILE A 100 3.59 1.05 9.50
N VAL A 101 4.41 0.68 10.49
CA VAL A 101 4.31 1.22 11.85
C VAL A 101 4.56 2.73 11.86
N ALA A 102 5.56 3.22 11.12
CA ALA A 102 5.82 4.65 10.98
C ALA A 102 4.64 5.40 10.32
N ALA A 103 4.04 4.83 9.27
CA ALA A 103 2.86 5.37 8.60
C ALA A 103 1.63 5.42 9.52
N TRP A 104 1.48 4.42 10.40
CA TRP A 104 0.45 4.41 11.42
C TRP A 104 0.61 5.59 12.39
N PHE A 105 1.81 5.73 12.97
CA PHE A 105 2.09 6.84 13.90
C PHE A 105 1.98 8.21 13.22
N ALA A 106 2.35 8.33 11.95
CA ALA A 106 2.19 9.57 11.17
C ALA A 106 0.71 9.95 10.98
N SER A 107 -0.20 8.97 10.93
CA SER A 107 -1.64 9.19 10.76
C SER A 107 -2.36 9.57 12.06
N CYS A 108 -1.84 9.21 13.24
CA CYS A 108 -2.50 9.46 14.53
C CYS A 108 -2.79 10.95 14.82
N PRO A 109 -1.86 11.92 14.59
CA PRO A 109 -2.12 13.33 14.83
C PRO A 109 -3.31 13.87 14.02
N TYR A 110 -3.42 13.47 12.75
CA TYR A 110 -4.52 13.87 11.88
C TYR A 110 -5.86 13.34 12.38
N ILE A 111 -5.93 12.05 12.73
CA ILE A 111 -7.15 11.44 13.28
C ILE A 111 -7.58 12.16 14.57
N ARG A 112 -6.62 12.44 15.46
CA ARG A 112 -6.89 13.14 16.71
C ARG A 112 -7.48 14.52 16.47
N LEU A 113 -6.95 15.27 15.50
CA LEU A 113 -7.45 16.60 15.15
C LEU A 113 -8.91 16.54 14.70
N CYS A 114 -9.23 15.72 13.70
CA CYS A 114 -10.60 15.64 13.20
C CYS A 114 -11.60 15.19 14.29
N VAL A 115 -11.16 14.30 15.19
CA VAL A 115 -11.97 13.91 16.37
C VAL A 115 -12.20 15.10 17.30
N MET A 116 -11.19 15.94 17.55
CA MET A 116 -11.33 17.15 18.36
C MET A 116 -12.27 18.17 17.73
N GLU A 117 -12.22 18.34 16.42
CA GLU A 117 -13.11 19.24 15.68
C GLU A 117 -14.52 18.67 15.45
N ARG A 118 -14.73 17.39 15.76
CA ARG A 118 -15.97 16.65 15.50
C ARG A 118 -16.41 16.70 14.03
N GLN A 119 -15.48 16.91 13.12
CA GLN A 119 -15.73 16.92 11.69
C GLN A 119 -15.05 15.70 11.04
N PRO A 120 -15.69 15.06 10.05
CA PRO A 120 -15.08 13.95 9.31
C PRO A 120 -13.93 14.41 8.40
N ARG A 121 -13.80 15.73 8.18
CA ARG A 121 -12.81 16.38 7.31
C ARG A 121 -12.47 17.75 7.89
N VAL A 122 -11.21 18.14 7.83
CA VAL A 122 -10.75 19.50 8.15
C VAL A 122 -10.26 20.16 6.86
N GLY A 123 -10.81 21.32 6.51
CA GLY A 123 -10.45 22.05 5.28
C GLY A 123 -10.59 21.22 3.99
N ASN A 124 -9.57 21.25 3.14
CA ASN A 124 -9.51 20.50 1.87
C ASN A 124 -8.89 19.10 2.00
N HIS A 125 -8.66 18.58 3.21
CA HIS A 125 -7.95 17.32 3.45
C HIS A 125 -8.82 16.06 3.21
N PRO A 126 -8.24 14.86 3.09
CA PRO A 126 -9.00 13.62 2.89
C PRO A 126 -9.96 13.32 4.05
N SER A 127 -11.18 12.89 3.75
CA SER A 127 -12.16 12.55 4.81
C SER A 127 -11.74 11.28 5.56
N ILE A 128 -11.82 11.31 6.90
CA ILE A 128 -11.42 10.16 7.73
C ILE A 128 -12.20 8.91 7.37
N LEU A 129 -13.51 9.04 7.21
CA LEU A 129 -14.39 7.88 7.08
C LEU A 129 -14.25 7.21 5.71
N THR A 130 -13.99 8.00 4.67
CA THR A 130 -14.04 7.56 3.27
C THR A 130 -12.66 7.30 2.68
N GLU A 131 -11.60 7.91 3.23
CA GLU A 131 -10.24 7.82 2.68
C GLU A 131 -9.29 7.20 3.70
N VAL A 132 -9.19 7.77 4.91
CA VAL A 132 -8.22 7.31 5.92
C VAL A 132 -8.59 5.94 6.51
N LEU A 133 -9.86 5.69 6.81
CA LEU A 133 -10.31 4.44 7.41
C LEU A 133 -10.11 3.23 6.47
N PRO A 134 -10.48 3.30 5.18
CA PRO A 134 -10.10 2.26 4.23
C PRO A 134 -8.58 2.06 4.14
N GLU A 135 -7.78 3.14 4.10
CA GLU A 135 -6.32 3.02 4.07
C GLU A 135 -5.76 2.32 5.31
N ILE A 136 -6.27 2.64 6.51
CA ILE A 136 -5.95 1.94 7.75
C ILE A 136 -6.30 0.46 7.66
N PHE A 137 -7.50 0.15 7.18
CA PHE A 137 -7.94 -1.23 7.01
C PHE A 137 -7.03 -2.00 6.04
N PHE A 138 -6.63 -1.37 4.93
CA PHE A 138 -5.66 -1.95 4.00
C PHE A 138 -4.26 -2.09 4.59
N ALA A 139 -3.83 -1.15 5.43
CA ALA A 139 -2.55 -1.26 6.12
C ALA A 139 -2.55 -2.46 7.08
N VAL A 140 -3.64 -2.70 7.81
CA VAL A 140 -3.79 -3.87 8.69
C VAL A 140 -3.81 -5.18 7.88
N LEU A 141 -4.57 -5.23 6.79
CA LEU A 141 -4.58 -6.40 5.89
C LEU A 141 -3.21 -6.63 5.24
N GLY A 142 -2.54 -5.56 4.81
CA GLY A 142 -1.20 -5.61 4.24
C GLY A 142 -0.15 -6.07 5.26
N PHE A 143 -0.28 -5.65 6.52
CA PHE A 143 0.56 -6.16 7.61
C PHE A 143 0.33 -7.65 7.85
N LEU A 144 -0.92 -8.10 7.92
CA LEU A 144 -1.24 -9.52 8.05
C LEU A 144 -0.67 -10.33 6.87
N PHE A 145 -0.81 -9.82 5.65
CA PHE A 145 -0.23 -10.42 4.45
C PHE A 145 1.29 -10.56 4.58
N LEU A 146 1.98 -9.51 5.05
CA LEU A 146 3.43 -9.52 5.24
C LEU A 146 3.88 -10.53 6.29
N VAL A 147 3.18 -10.65 7.41
CA VAL A 147 3.46 -11.64 8.44
C VAL A 147 3.29 -13.07 7.91
N LEU A 148 2.23 -13.31 7.13
CA LEU A 148 1.99 -14.61 6.50
C LEU A 148 3.05 -14.93 5.44
N ALA A 149 3.46 -13.95 4.63
CA ALA A 149 4.51 -14.09 3.63
C ALA A 149 5.85 -14.44 4.31
N PHE A 150 6.28 -13.64 5.29
CA PHE A 150 7.49 -13.88 6.06
C PHE A 150 7.51 -15.27 6.69
N THR A 151 6.39 -15.69 7.29
CA THR A 151 6.28 -17.02 7.90
C THR A 151 6.35 -18.13 6.85
N GLY A 152 5.64 -17.98 5.73
CA GLY A 152 5.66 -18.93 4.62
C GLY A 152 7.05 -19.08 4.00
N GLU A 153 7.76 -17.98 3.81
CA GLU A 153 9.14 -17.95 3.32
C GLU A 153 10.12 -18.58 4.29
N TYR A 154 9.98 -18.32 5.58
CA TYR A 154 10.77 -18.99 6.61
C TYR A 154 10.60 -20.51 6.55
N PHE A 155 9.36 -21.01 6.45
CA PHE A 155 9.11 -22.44 6.30
C PHE A 155 9.62 -23.00 4.97
N LEU A 156 9.51 -22.24 3.89
CA LEU A 156 10.06 -22.62 2.59
C LEU A 156 11.60 -22.72 2.63
N CYS A 157 12.27 -21.72 3.20
CA CYS A 157 13.72 -21.71 3.37
C CYS A 157 14.18 -22.87 4.26
N ALA A 158 13.51 -23.09 5.39
CA ALA A 158 13.80 -24.21 6.28
C ALA A 158 13.56 -25.57 5.62
N TYR A 159 12.56 -25.67 4.73
CA TYR A 159 12.33 -26.87 3.93
C TYR A 159 13.46 -27.08 2.91
N LEU A 160 13.83 -26.06 2.14
CA LEU A 160 14.88 -26.14 1.12
C LEU A 160 16.25 -26.49 1.73
N ASP A 161 16.62 -25.88 2.86
CA ASP A 161 17.83 -26.22 3.63
C ASP A 161 17.80 -27.67 4.15
N SER A 162 16.63 -28.15 4.58
CA SER A 162 16.48 -29.54 5.04
C SER A 162 16.57 -30.57 3.90
N GLU A 163 16.01 -30.25 2.73
CA GLU A 163 16.07 -31.08 1.52
C GLU A 163 17.53 -31.19 1.03
N GLN A 164 18.27 -30.09 1.03
CA GLN A 164 19.70 -30.06 0.66
C GLN A 164 20.56 -30.93 1.58
N ARG A 165 20.17 -31.09 2.85
CA ARG A 165 20.84 -31.97 3.82
C ARG A 165 20.37 -33.43 3.77
N GLY A 166 19.38 -33.75 2.93
CA GLY A 166 18.81 -35.09 2.82
C GLY A 166 17.80 -35.45 3.92
N GLU A 167 17.34 -34.49 4.72
CA GLU A 167 16.36 -34.68 5.80
C GLU A 167 15.11 -33.82 5.56
N PRO A 168 14.29 -34.13 4.55
CA PRO A 168 13.22 -33.24 4.10
C PRO A 168 12.16 -33.02 5.18
N ARG A 169 11.96 -31.75 5.58
CA ARG A 169 10.87 -31.33 6.46
C ARG A 169 9.51 -31.33 5.75
N SER A 170 8.44 -31.08 6.49
CA SER A 170 7.08 -31.06 5.97
C SER A 170 6.79 -29.84 5.07
N LEU A 171 6.83 -30.04 3.75
CA LEU A 171 6.37 -29.09 2.72
C LEU A 171 4.96 -28.50 2.93
N PRO A 172 3.95 -29.23 3.47
CA PRO A 172 2.58 -28.72 3.53
C PRO A 172 2.43 -27.38 4.25
N ALA A 173 3.24 -27.10 5.28
CA ALA A 173 3.16 -25.83 6.02
C ALA A 173 3.57 -24.63 5.16
N ALA A 174 4.65 -24.76 4.37
CA ALA A 174 5.06 -23.72 3.44
C ALA A 174 4.03 -23.53 2.32
N ALA A 175 3.54 -24.63 1.76
CA ALA A 175 2.55 -24.61 0.67
C ALA A 175 1.20 -23.99 1.11
N THR A 176 0.73 -24.29 2.33
CA THR A 176 -0.52 -23.71 2.84
C THR A 176 -0.39 -22.22 3.11
N LEU A 177 0.70 -21.78 3.74
CA LEU A 177 0.92 -20.36 4.04
C LEU A 177 1.08 -19.53 2.76
N LEU A 178 1.91 -19.99 1.82
CA LEU A 178 2.09 -19.31 0.53
C LEU A 178 0.81 -19.36 -0.32
N GLY A 179 0.05 -20.45 -0.23
CA GLY A 179 -1.28 -20.55 -0.85
C GLY A 179 -2.27 -19.53 -0.28
N LEU A 180 -2.29 -19.34 1.05
CA LEU A 180 -3.13 -18.33 1.70
C LEU A 180 -2.72 -16.91 1.30
N VAL A 181 -1.43 -16.62 1.26
CA VAL A 181 -0.88 -15.34 0.77
C VAL A 181 -1.33 -15.09 -0.68
N ALA A 182 -1.17 -16.08 -1.56
CA ALA A 182 -1.58 -15.97 -2.95
C ALA A 182 -3.09 -15.76 -3.12
N LEU A 183 -3.90 -16.46 -2.33
CA LEU A 183 -5.35 -16.29 -2.32
C LEU A 183 -5.75 -14.88 -1.83
N LEU A 184 -5.12 -14.40 -0.75
CA LEU A 184 -5.37 -13.05 -0.24
C LEU A 184 -4.99 -11.97 -1.26
N ALA A 185 -3.86 -12.13 -1.97
CA ALA A 185 -3.48 -11.23 -3.06
C ALA A 185 -4.50 -11.24 -4.20
N ALA A 186 -5.01 -12.42 -4.58
CA ALA A 186 -6.04 -12.55 -5.61
C ALA A 186 -7.37 -11.93 -5.16
N CYS A 187 -7.80 -12.18 -3.92
CA CYS A 187 -9.00 -11.57 -3.33
C CYS A 187 -8.89 -10.04 -3.25
N HIS A 188 -7.72 -9.52 -2.86
CA HIS A 188 -7.45 -8.09 -2.88
C HIS A 188 -7.57 -7.53 -4.30
N GLY A 189 -7.03 -8.22 -5.32
CA GLY A 189 -7.22 -7.84 -6.72
C GLY A 189 -8.67 -7.90 -7.20
N ALA A 190 -9.44 -8.88 -6.76
CA ALA A 190 -10.84 -9.04 -7.15
C ALA A 190 -11.74 -7.96 -6.51
N LEU A 191 -11.47 -7.58 -5.25
CA LEU A 191 -12.26 -6.61 -4.50
C LEU A 191 -11.92 -5.15 -4.86
N PHE A 192 -10.68 -4.86 -5.26
CA PHE A 192 -10.24 -3.48 -5.57
C PHE A 192 -10.07 -3.23 -7.07
N THR A 193 -11.04 -2.50 -7.63
CA THR A 193 -11.24 -2.27 -9.07
C THR A 193 -10.12 -1.52 -9.78
N HIS A 194 -9.39 -0.62 -9.09
CA HIS A 194 -8.42 0.28 -9.75
C HIS A 194 -7.10 -0.37 -10.20
N SER A 195 -6.76 -1.56 -9.73
CA SER A 195 -5.57 -2.32 -10.18
C SER A 195 -5.84 -3.83 -10.29
N SER A 196 -7.11 -4.19 -10.40
CA SER A 196 -7.63 -5.56 -10.33
C SER A 196 -6.88 -6.59 -11.18
N PRO A 197 -6.54 -6.32 -12.46
CA PRO A 197 -5.94 -7.35 -13.31
C PRO A 197 -4.53 -7.77 -12.86
N LEU A 198 -3.73 -6.86 -12.32
CA LEU A 198 -2.35 -7.15 -11.90
C LEU A 198 -2.31 -8.03 -10.66
N TYR A 199 -3.14 -7.70 -9.67
CA TYR A 199 -3.24 -8.47 -8.43
C TYR A 199 -3.90 -9.83 -8.67
N LEU A 200 -4.90 -9.91 -9.54
CA LEU A 200 -5.56 -11.15 -9.89
C LEU A 200 -4.63 -12.07 -10.71
N LEU A 201 -3.89 -11.53 -11.68
CA LEU A 201 -2.89 -12.27 -12.44
C LEU A 201 -1.74 -12.73 -11.55
N GLY A 202 -1.18 -11.86 -10.72
CA GLY A 202 -0.08 -12.16 -9.82
C GLY A 202 -0.47 -13.17 -8.72
N GLY A 203 -1.53 -12.88 -7.96
CA GLY A 203 -2.01 -13.77 -6.89
C GLY A 203 -2.52 -15.10 -7.43
N GLY A 204 -3.31 -15.08 -8.51
CA GLY A 204 -3.86 -16.30 -9.11
C GLY A 204 -2.79 -17.21 -9.70
N SER A 205 -1.79 -16.66 -10.37
CA SER A 205 -0.67 -17.46 -10.90
C SER A 205 0.24 -18.02 -9.81
N LEU A 206 0.52 -17.24 -8.76
CA LEU A 206 1.27 -17.72 -7.61
C LEU A 206 0.54 -18.88 -6.93
N PHE A 207 -0.77 -18.73 -6.73
CA PHE A 207 -1.61 -19.78 -6.16
C PHE A 207 -1.56 -21.06 -7.02
N LEU A 208 -1.77 -20.91 -8.33
CA LEU A 208 -1.72 -22.04 -9.25
C LEU A 208 -0.34 -22.70 -9.26
N THR A 209 0.73 -21.93 -9.20
CA THR A 209 2.12 -22.42 -9.12
C THR A 209 2.33 -23.25 -7.86
N VAL A 210 1.91 -22.76 -6.69
CA VAL A 210 2.02 -23.48 -5.42
C VAL A 210 1.22 -24.79 -5.45
N VAL A 211 -0.02 -24.75 -5.96
CA VAL A 211 -0.87 -25.95 -6.09
C VAL A 211 -0.24 -26.96 -7.04
N LEU A 212 0.21 -26.54 -8.22
CA LEU A 212 0.84 -27.43 -9.19
C LEU A 212 2.14 -28.02 -8.63
N PHE A 213 2.95 -27.22 -7.93
CA PHE A 213 4.17 -27.71 -7.28
C PHE A 213 3.87 -28.78 -6.23
N ALA A 214 2.86 -28.55 -5.38
CA ALA A 214 2.44 -29.53 -4.38
C ALA A 214 1.94 -30.84 -5.01
N LEU A 215 1.17 -30.75 -6.10
CA LEU A 215 0.62 -31.90 -6.80
C LEU A 215 1.68 -32.67 -7.61
N THR A 216 2.67 -31.98 -8.17
CA THR A 216 3.70 -32.58 -9.05
C THR A 216 4.97 -32.99 -8.32
N ARG A 217 5.03 -32.87 -6.98
CA ARG A 217 6.24 -33.17 -6.18
C ARG A 217 6.85 -34.56 -6.43
N GLN A 218 6.02 -35.57 -6.68
CA GLN A 218 6.44 -36.96 -6.95
C GLN A 218 6.45 -37.30 -8.45
N ALA A 219 6.05 -36.35 -9.30
CA ALA A 219 5.99 -36.55 -10.74
C ALA A 219 7.39 -36.46 -11.37
N SER A 220 7.45 -36.73 -12.69
CA SER A 220 8.66 -36.64 -13.48
C SER A 220 9.24 -35.21 -13.50
N PRO A 221 10.55 -35.04 -13.78
CA PRO A 221 11.18 -33.72 -13.83
C PRO A 221 10.46 -32.73 -14.77
N GLY A 222 9.98 -33.23 -15.92
CA GLY A 222 9.21 -32.42 -16.87
C GLY A 222 7.88 -31.90 -16.29
N ALA A 223 7.16 -32.72 -15.52
CA ALA A 223 5.94 -32.30 -14.85
C ALA A 223 6.20 -31.24 -13.76
N ARG A 224 7.33 -31.34 -13.05
CA ARG A 224 7.76 -30.34 -12.06
C ARG A 224 8.14 -29.02 -12.74
N ALA A 225 8.84 -29.08 -13.86
CA ALA A 225 9.16 -27.88 -14.64
C ALA A 225 7.89 -27.16 -15.14
N ALA A 226 6.86 -27.92 -15.52
CA ALA A 226 5.57 -27.36 -15.93
C ALA A 226 4.86 -26.56 -14.83
N ALA A 227 5.13 -26.86 -13.55
CA ALA A 227 4.55 -26.11 -12.43
C ALA A 227 4.98 -24.64 -12.39
N VAL A 228 6.09 -24.27 -13.06
CA VAL A 228 6.62 -22.90 -13.12
C VAL A 228 5.94 -22.06 -14.22
N VAL A 229 5.25 -22.70 -15.17
CA VAL A 229 4.65 -22.03 -16.34
C VAL A 229 3.66 -20.92 -15.94
N PRO A 230 2.74 -21.10 -14.97
CA PRO A 230 1.83 -20.03 -14.58
C PRO A 230 2.54 -18.79 -14.04
N ALA A 231 3.57 -18.98 -13.19
CA ALA A 231 4.37 -17.88 -12.66
C ALA A 231 5.11 -17.13 -13.79
N ALA A 232 5.68 -17.85 -14.76
CA ALA A 232 6.38 -17.24 -15.89
C ALA A 232 5.42 -16.41 -16.77
N LEU A 233 4.23 -16.95 -17.08
CA LEU A 233 3.20 -16.24 -17.85
C LEU A 233 2.72 -14.97 -17.13
N ALA A 234 2.52 -15.06 -15.82
CA ALA A 234 2.13 -13.90 -15.03
C ALA A 234 3.24 -12.85 -14.95
N ALA A 235 4.50 -13.25 -14.76
CA ALA A 235 5.63 -12.33 -14.80
C ALA A 235 5.70 -11.58 -16.14
N ALA A 236 5.53 -12.29 -17.26
CA ALA A 236 5.47 -11.68 -18.59
C ALA A 236 4.29 -10.70 -18.75
N GLY A 237 3.10 -11.10 -18.29
CA GLY A 237 1.90 -10.25 -18.31
C GLY A 237 2.03 -9.00 -17.43
N LEU A 238 2.60 -9.14 -16.24
CA LEU A 238 2.89 -8.02 -15.33
C LEU A 238 3.92 -7.06 -15.93
N ALA A 239 4.99 -7.58 -16.53
CA ALA A 239 6.00 -6.78 -17.23
C ALA A 239 5.40 -6.02 -18.42
N ALA A 240 4.60 -6.69 -19.24
CA ALA A 240 3.89 -6.05 -20.36
C ALA A 240 2.96 -4.93 -19.88
N ALA A 241 2.17 -5.18 -18.83
CA ALA A 241 1.27 -4.18 -18.26
C ALA A 241 2.02 -3.00 -17.63
N ALA A 242 3.15 -3.25 -16.95
CA ALA A 242 4.00 -2.21 -16.40
C ALA A 242 4.60 -1.33 -17.51
N LEU A 243 5.09 -1.93 -18.60
CA LEU A 243 5.61 -1.20 -19.77
C LEU A 243 4.52 -0.36 -20.44
N LEU A 244 3.29 -0.87 -20.57
CA LEU A 244 2.17 -0.12 -21.11
C LEU A 244 1.81 1.10 -20.22
N ARG A 245 1.79 0.92 -18.90
CA ARG A 245 1.58 2.02 -17.95
C ARG A 245 2.70 3.06 -18.02
N LEU A 246 3.96 2.62 -18.09
CA LEU A 246 5.11 3.50 -18.22
C LEU A 246 5.04 4.33 -19.52
N LYS A 247 4.65 3.72 -20.64
CA LYS A 247 4.42 4.44 -21.90
C LYS A 247 3.33 5.50 -21.75
N GLY A 248 2.25 5.20 -21.03
CA GLY A 248 1.20 6.16 -20.71
C GLY A 248 1.73 7.36 -19.91
N PHE A 249 2.49 7.10 -18.84
CA PHE A 249 3.08 8.17 -18.03
C PHE A 249 4.11 9.01 -18.78
N LEU A 250 4.97 8.39 -19.58
CA LEU A 250 5.91 9.11 -20.44
C LEU A 250 5.18 10.00 -21.46
N HIS A 251 4.05 9.54 -21.99
CA HIS A 251 3.24 10.36 -22.89
C HIS A 251 2.66 11.60 -22.19
N VAL A 252 2.13 11.44 -20.97
CA VAL A 252 1.64 12.56 -20.15
C VAL A 252 2.78 13.52 -19.80
N LEU A 253 3.92 13.00 -19.33
CA LEU A 253 5.08 13.83 -18.98
C LEU A 253 5.58 14.65 -20.17
N ASN A 254 5.70 14.03 -21.34
CA ASN A 254 6.08 14.71 -22.59
C ASN A 254 5.07 15.79 -23.00
N ARG A 255 3.78 15.58 -22.71
CA ARG A 255 2.74 16.58 -22.98
C ARG A 255 2.87 17.77 -22.04
N GLU A 256 3.01 17.54 -20.74
CA GLU A 256 3.21 18.59 -19.74
C GLU A 256 4.50 19.38 -19.99
N GLU A 257 5.60 18.69 -20.33
CA GLU A 257 6.87 19.31 -20.70
C GLU A 257 6.72 20.23 -21.93
N ARG A 258 5.95 19.81 -22.95
CA ARG A 258 5.66 20.66 -24.12
C ARG A 258 4.84 21.89 -23.77
N VAL A 259 3.87 21.76 -22.87
CA VAL A 259 3.04 22.91 -22.42
C VAL A 259 3.90 23.90 -21.64
N LEU A 260 4.75 23.42 -20.74
CA LEU A 260 5.70 24.26 -19.99
C LEU A 260 6.63 25.03 -20.94
N ARG A 261 7.22 24.35 -21.93
CA ARG A 261 8.08 24.99 -22.94
C ARG A 261 7.37 26.00 -23.85
N LEU A 262 6.04 25.96 -23.96
CA LEU A 262 5.27 26.94 -24.73
C LEU A 262 4.89 28.17 -23.91
N LEU A 263 4.93 28.06 -22.58
CA LEU A 263 4.64 29.16 -21.64
C LEU A 263 5.90 29.95 -21.25
N GLU A 264 7.08 29.35 -21.40
CA GLU A 264 8.40 30.01 -21.31
C GLU A 264 8.71 30.85 -22.56
#